data_AF-X1MHC6-F1
#
_entry.id   AF-X1MHC6-F1
#
_cell.length_a   1.000
_cell.length_b   1.000
_cell.length_c   1.000
_cell.angle_alpha   90.00
_cell.angle_beta   90.00
_cell.angle_gamma   90.00
#
_symmetry.space_group_name_H-M   'P 1'
#
loop_
_entity.id
_entity.type
_entity.pdbx_description
1 polymer ?
#
loop_
_entity_poly.entity_id
_entity_poly.type
_entity_poly.pdbx_seq_one_letter_code
_entity_poly.pdbx_strand_id
1 'polypeptide(L)'
;AKTRSFKRWLSHQYYKTMGKAPGAQALQDACSVLEGQALFESEEYPVYTRIAGDDTTIYLDLANENWEAVRIDKDGWKVVKPPVRFRRPKGMAAIPAPAPGDLEDLKCYVNVKEDNWNMLIAWLLQAVRAQGPYPILILHGEQGAAKSTTAKVLKELIDPNIAELRSGPRETRDLMIAATNSWCVSFDNLSHLTDWFSDCLCRLSTGGGFATRTLFSDDEETIFQTQRPVVLNGIEDIATRGDLIDRSIVLYLPQIEDESRMSETEFFARFNRNRSTILGALLQII
;
A
#
# COMPACT_ATOMS: atom_id res chain seq x y z
N ALA A 1 6.97 -21.16 -8.82
CA ALA A 1 7.59 -21.37 -10.15
C ALA A 1 6.66 -21.19 -11.36
N LYS A 2 5.33 -21.04 -11.20
CA LYS A 2 4.36 -20.98 -12.32
C LYS A 2 4.31 -19.66 -13.09
N THR A 3 4.99 -18.61 -12.65
CA THR A 3 4.88 -17.30 -13.29
C THR A 3 5.69 -17.24 -14.59
N ARG A 4 5.10 -16.63 -15.62
CA ARG A 4 5.75 -16.38 -16.91
C ARG A 4 7.06 -15.60 -16.76
N SER A 5 7.15 -14.74 -15.74
CA SER A 5 8.36 -13.97 -15.39
C SER A 5 9.50 -14.88 -14.91
N PHE A 6 9.22 -15.82 -14.00
CA PHE A 6 10.25 -16.75 -13.51
C PHE A 6 10.82 -17.62 -14.63
N LYS A 7 9.95 -18.17 -15.50
CA LYS A 7 10.38 -18.96 -16.66
C LYS A 7 11.29 -18.15 -17.59
N ARG A 8 10.96 -16.88 -17.86
CA ARG A 8 11.81 -15.97 -18.66
C ARG A 8 13.16 -15.70 -18.00
N TRP A 9 13.17 -15.46 -16.69
CA TRP A 9 14.40 -15.24 -15.93
C TRP A 9 15.29 -16.49 -15.98
N LEU A 10 14.74 -17.68 -15.73
CA LEU A 10 15.49 -18.94 -15.75
C LEU A 10 16.08 -19.22 -17.14
N SER A 11 15.30 -18.99 -18.20
CA SER A 11 15.81 -19.07 -19.58
C SER A 11 16.93 -18.07 -19.86
N HIS A 12 16.83 -16.84 -19.35
CA HIS A 12 17.88 -15.83 -19.52
C HIS A 12 19.16 -16.21 -18.78
N GLN A 13 19.07 -16.71 -17.54
CA GLN A 13 20.24 -17.19 -16.79
C GLN A 13 20.90 -18.38 -17.48
N TYR A 14 20.11 -19.32 -17.99
CA TYR A 14 20.62 -20.45 -18.77
C TYR A 14 21.36 -19.96 -20.03
N TYR A 15 20.75 -19.04 -20.80
CA TYR A 15 21.38 -18.48 -21.99
C TYR A 15 22.70 -17.75 -21.68
N LYS A 16 22.74 -16.94 -20.62
CA LYS A 16 23.98 -16.26 -20.19
C LYS A 16 25.11 -17.23 -19.86
N THR A 17 24.79 -18.39 -19.33
CA THR A 17 25.77 -19.39 -18.89
C THR A 17 26.20 -20.31 -20.03
N MET A 18 25.26 -20.73 -20.87
CA MET A 18 25.46 -21.79 -21.88
C MET A 18 25.56 -21.26 -23.31
N GLY A 19 25.29 -19.98 -23.56
CA GLY A 19 25.32 -19.34 -24.88
C GLY A 19 24.21 -19.77 -25.84
N LYS A 20 23.25 -20.60 -25.40
CA LYS A 20 22.12 -21.09 -26.20
C LYS A 20 20.84 -21.17 -25.38
N ALA A 21 19.70 -21.16 -26.06
CA ALA A 21 18.40 -21.27 -25.40
C ALA A 21 18.22 -22.67 -24.78
N PRO A 22 17.53 -22.79 -23.62
CA PRO A 22 17.17 -24.09 -23.08
C PRO A 22 16.09 -24.75 -23.95
N GLY A 23 16.09 -26.08 -24.02
CA GLY A 23 14.96 -26.82 -24.58
C GLY A 23 13.70 -26.63 -23.75
N ALA A 24 12.53 -26.57 -24.39
CA ALA A 24 11.26 -26.31 -23.71
C ALA A 24 10.94 -27.35 -22.62
N GLN A 25 11.20 -28.64 -22.91
CA GLN A 25 11.00 -29.74 -21.95
C GLN A 25 11.91 -29.59 -20.73
N ALA A 26 13.21 -29.38 -20.94
CA ALA A 26 14.17 -29.21 -19.86
C ALA A 26 13.83 -28.02 -18.95
N LEU A 27 13.35 -26.91 -19.52
CA LEU A 27 12.90 -25.75 -18.75
C LEU A 27 11.67 -26.08 -17.90
N GLN A 28 10.73 -26.85 -18.46
CA GLN A 28 9.53 -27.28 -17.75
C GLN A 28 9.88 -28.22 -16.59
N ASP A 29 10.71 -29.23 -16.84
CA ASP A 29 11.17 -30.19 -15.84
C ASP A 29 11.89 -29.48 -14.69
N ALA A 30 12.81 -28.55 -15.01
CA ALA A 30 13.50 -27.75 -14.01
C ALA A 30 12.53 -26.91 -13.16
N CYS A 31 11.51 -26.29 -13.78
CA CYS A 31 10.49 -25.55 -13.03
C CYS A 31 9.68 -26.46 -12.10
N SER A 32 9.33 -27.67 -12.55
CA SER A 32 8.58 -28.64 -11.75
C SER A 32 9.40 -29.17 -10.57
N VAL A 33 10.68 -29.46 -10.77
CA VAL A 33 11.58 -29.87 -9.66
C VAL A 33 11.73 -28.75 -8.65
N LEU A 34 12.03 -27.52 -9.10
CA LEU A 34 12.17 -26.37 -8.21
C LEU A 34 10.87 -26.06 -7.44
N GLU A 35 9.71 -26.30 -8.05
CA GLU A 35 8.42 -26.19 -7.36
C GLU A 35 8.26 -27.27 -6.28
N GLY A 36 8.58 -28.53 -6.58
CA GLY A 36 8.57 -29.61 -5.60
C GLY A 36 9.51 -29.34 -4.42
N GLN A 37 10.74 -28.92 -4.70
CA GLN A 37 11.70 -28.58 -3.64
C GLN A 37 11.22 -27.40 -2.79
N ALA A 38 10.65 -26.36 -3.41
CA ALA A 38 10.11 -25.23 -2.69
C ALA A 38 8.92 -25.59 -1.79
N LEU A 39 8.08 -26.54 -2.21
CA LEU A 39 6.88 -26.95 -1.48
C LEU A 39 7.13 -28.01 -0.40
N PHE A 40 8.12 -28.89 -0.61
CA PHE A 40 8.27 -30.09 0.23
C PHE A 40 9.63 -30.18 0.95
N GLU A 41 10.62 -29.38 0.56
CA GLU A 41 11.99 -29.49 1.10
C GLU A 41 12.53 -28.16 1.67
N SER A 42 11.84 -27.04 1.45
CA SER A 42 12.31 -25.71 1.84
C SER A 42 11.56 -25.16 3.05
N GLU A 43 12.23 -24.31 3.83
CA GLU A 43 11.56 -23.53 4.88
C GLU A 43 10.53 -22.57 4.29
N GLU A 44 9.39 -22.46 4.97
CA GLU A 44 8.39 -21.44 4.69
C GLU A 44 8.78 -20.11 5.32
N TYR A 45 8.50 -19.02 4.61
CA TYR A 45 8.81 -17.67 5.09
C TYR A 45 7.63 -16.74 4.91
N PRO A 46 7.37 -15.85 5.87
CA PRO A 46 6.39 -14.80 5.70
C PRO A 46 6.83 -13.87 4.56
N VAL A 47 5.85 -13.50 3.74
CA VAL A 47 6.04 -12.57 2.62
C VAL A 47 5.19 -11.33 2.85
N TYR A 48 5.78 -10.18 2.62
CA TYR A 48 5.18 -8.89 2.94
C TYR A 48 4.95 -8.05 1.69
N THR A 49 3.94 -7.18 1.75
CA THR A 49 3.70 -6.15 0.73
C THR A 49 4.01 -4.79 1.35
N ARG A 50 5.01 -4.08 0.80
CA ARG A 50 5.50 -2.74 1.22
C ARG A 50 6.05 -2.64 2.65
N ILE A 51 5.31 -3.00 3.68
CA ILE A 51 5.71 -2.93 5.09
C ILE A 51 5.87 -4.34 5.65
N ALA A 52 6.93 -4.56 6.41
CA ALA A 52 7.20 -5.77 7.18
C ALA A 52 7.75 -5.42 8.57
N GLY A 53 7.83 -6.43 9.44
CA GLY A 53 8.42 -6.30 10.77
C GLY A 53 7.39 -6.37 11.90
N ASP A 54 7.70 -5.70 13.00
CA ASP A 54 6.91 -5.66 14.23
C ASP A 54 6.98 -4.28 14.89
N ASP A 55 6.58 -4.18 16.15
CA ASP A 55 6.55 -2.92 16.91
C ASP A 55 7.95 -2.36 17.23
N THR A 56 8.99 -3.20 17.14
CA THR A 56 10.38 -2.83 17.47
C THR A 56 11.18 -2.46 16.24
N THR A 57 10.94 -3.13 15.11
CA THR A 57 11.65 -2.89 13.86
C THR A 57 10.72 -3.03 12.68
N ILE A 58 10.62 -1.96 11.88
CA ILE A 58 9.80 -1.90 10.68
C ILE A 58 10.73 -1.87 9.46
N TYR A 59 10.32 -2.54 8.39
CA TYR A 59 10.96 -2.47 7.09
C TYR A 59 9.99 -1.93 6.04
N LEU A 60 10.30 -0.77 5.47
CA LEU A 60 9.58 -0.17 4.34
C LEU A 60 10.32 -0.48 3.03
N ASP A 61 9.76 -1.34 2.19
CA ASP A 61 10.29 -1.64 0.86
C ASP A 61 10.27 -0.39 -0.02
N LEU A 62 11.44 0.01 -0.53
CA LEU A 62 11.55 1.12 -1.47
C LEU A 62 11.05 0.75 -2.86
N ALA A 63 10.83 -0.54 -3.14
CA ALA A 63 10.50 -1.04 -4.47
C ALA A 63 11.50 -0.63 -5.56
N ASN A 64 12.73 -0.29 -5.19
CA ASN A 64 13.79 0.11 -6.11
C ASN A 64 14.51 -1.11 -6.72
N GLU A 65 15.29 -0.88 -7.79
CA GLU A 65 15.99 -1.94 -8.52
C GLU A 65 17.03 -2.69 -7.67
N ASN A 66 17.56 -2.04 -6.62
CA ASN A 66 18.57 -2.59 -5.72
C ASN A 66 18.01 -3.54 -4.66
N TRP A 67 16.67 -3.68 -4.58
CA TRP A 67 15.99 -4.45 -3.53
C TRP A 67 16.28 -3.95 -2.11
N GLU A 68 16.35 -2.63 -1.96
CA GLU A 68 16.57 -1.98 -0.67
C GLU A 68 15.25 -1.67 0.03
N ALA A 69 15.31 -1.62 1.36
CA ALA A 69 14.24 -1.20 2.24
C ALA A 69 14.78 -0.21 3.28
N VAL A 70 13.91 0.60 3.85
CA VAL A 70 14.24 1.42 5.02
C VAL A 70 13.94 0.60 6.27
N ARG A 71 14.97 0.29 7.06
CA ARG A 71 14.80 -0.21 8.42
C ARG A 71 14.53 0.97 9.34
N ILE A 72 13.50 0.89 10.16
CA ILE A 72 13.08 1.91 11.12
C ILE A 72 13.04 1.23 12.49
N ASP A 73 13.77 1.80 13.45
CA ASP A 73 13.86 1.32 14.82
C ASP A 73 14.00 2.53 15.78
N LYS A 74 14.10 2.29 17.08
CA LYS A 74 14.21 3.35 18.09
C LYS A 74 15.40 4.32 17.89
N ASP A 75 16.41 3.92 17.12
CA ASP A 75 17.61 4.71 16.86
C ASP A 75 17.46 5.55 15.56
N GLY A 76 16.31 5.46 14.89
CA GLY A 76 15.97 6.16 13.66
C GLY A 76 15.85 5.20 12.47
N TRP A 77 16.18 5.70 11.27
CA TRP A 77 16.03 4.92 10.05
C TRP A 77 17.32 4.78 9.25
N LYS A 78 17.43 3.68 8.48
CA LYS A 78 18.54 3.42 7.58
C LYS A 78 18.11 2.60 6.37
N VAL A 79 18.62 2.96 5.18
CA VAL A 79 18.46 2.13 3.98
C VAL A 79 19.36 0.89 4.08
N VAL A 80 18.76 -0.29 3.94
CA VAL A 80 19.43 -1.59 4.10
C VAL A 80 18.95 -2.57 3.02
N LYS A 81 19.70 -3.67 2.86
CA LYS A 81 19.13 -4.89 2.29
C LYS A 81 18.30 -5.59 3.38
N PRO A 82 16.98 -5.72 3.22
CA PRO A 82 16.13 -6.27 4.26
C PRO A 82 16.40 -7.77 4.48
N PRO A 83 16.37 -8.27 5.73
CA PRO A 83 16.40 -9.71 6.01
C PRO A 83 15.03 -10.38 5.79
N VAL A 84 13.99 -9.59 5.53
CA VAL A 84 12.61 -10.04 5.25
C VAL A 84 12.36 -10.20 3.75
N ARG A 85 11.33 -10.98 3.39
CA ARG A 85 10.96 -11.24 1.99
C ARG A 85 9.78 -10.37 1.57
N PHE A 86 10.01 -9.49 0.60
CA PHE A 86 8.95 -8.70 -0.02
C PHE A 86 8.43 -9.36 -1.30
N ARG A 87 7.11 -9.32 -1.47
CA ARG A 87 6.47 -9.55 -2.77
C ARG A 87 6.14 -8.19 -3.37
N ARG A 88 6.60 -7.92 -4.59
CA ARG A 88 6.29 -6.68 -5.33
C ARG A 88 5.25 -6.94 -6.43
N PRO A 89 3.98 -6.58 -6.23
CA PRO A 89 2.95 -6.70 -7.26
C PRO A 89 3.26 -5.80 -8.46
N LYS A 90 2.75 -6.15 -9.65
CA LYS A 90 3.05 -5.43 -10.91
C LYS A 90 2.74 -3.91 -10.85
N GLY A 91 1.76 -3.50 -10.05
CA GLY A 91 1.38 -2.10 -9.90
C GLY A 91 2.20 -1.31 -8.88
N MET A 92 3.02 -1.97 -8.06
CA MET A 92 3.80 -1.31 -7.01
C MET A 92 4.88 -0.41 -7.63
N ALA A 93 4.91 0.86 -7.23
CA ALA A 93 5.90 1.83 -7.70
C ALA A 93 6.99 2.06 -6.64
N ALA A 94 8.12 2.60 -7.08
CA ALA A 94 9.25 2.90 -6.22
C ALA A 94 8.96 4.12 -5.32
N ILE A 95 9.40 4.03 -4.07
CA ILE A 95 9.48 5.14 -3.13
C ILE A 95 10.92 5.69 -3.22
N PRO A 96 11.13 7.02 -3.21
CA PRO A 96 12.46 7.58 -3.23
C PRO A 96 13.19 7.25 -1.93
N ALA A 97 14.53 7.18 -1.98
CA ALA A 97 15.29 7.05 -0.74
C ALA A 97 14.96 8.24 0.19
N PRO A 98 14.70 7.98 1.50
CA PRO A 98 14.44 9.04 2.46
C PRO A 98 15.68 9.90 2.68
N ALA A 99 15.46 11.16 3.07
CA ALA A 99 16.49 12.12 3.44
C ALA A 99 16.04 12.89 4.70
N PRO A 100 16.95 13.35 5.57
CA PRO A 100 16.58 14.22 6.70
C PRO A 100 15.82 15.46 6.22
N GLY A 101 14.79 15.87 6.97
CA GLY A 101 13.89 16.96 6.60
C GLY A 101 12.96 17.36 7.73
N ASP A 102 11.95 18.14 7.39
CA ASP A 102 10.88 18.57 8.29
C ASP A 102 9.54 17.97 7.83
N LEU A 103 8.74 17.47 8.78
CA LEU A 103 7.41 16.93 8.49
C LEU A 103 6.41 18.07 8.21
N GLU A 104 6.65 19.28 8.73
CA GLU A 104 5.78 20.44 8.48
C GLU A 104 5.72 20.81 7.00
N ASP A 105 6.73 20.45 6.19
CA ASP A 105 6.72 20.61 4.73
C ASP A 105 5.54 19.87 4.07
N LEU A 106 5.01 18.81 4.70
CA LEU A 106 3.83 18.09 4.20
C LEU A 106 2.58 18.96 4.21
N LYS A 107 2.47 19.99 5.07
CA LYS A 107 1.32 20.92 5.10
C LYS A 107 1.09 21.61 3.77
N CYS A 108 2.14 21.84 2.98
CA CYS A 108 2.02 22.43 1.65
C CYS A 108 1.32 21.52 0.63
N TYR A 109 1.14 20.24 0.95
CA TYR A 109 0.64 19.21 0.02
C TYR A 109 -0.65 18.52 0.49
N VAL A 110 -1.22 18.94 1.61
CA VAL A 110 -2.50 18.44 2.10
C VAL A 110 -3.40 19.60 2.46
N ASN A 111 -4.69 19.47 2.15
CA ASN A 111 -5.66 20.54 2.41
C ASN A 111 -6.41 20.28 3.71
N VAL A 112 -5.68 20.14 4.83
CA VAL A 112 -6.28 19.93 6.16
C VAL A 112 -6.18 21.19 7.00
N LYS A 113 -7.19 21.44 7.83
CA LYS A 113 -7.14 22.51 8.83
C LYS A 113 -6.11 22.18 9.92
N GLU A 114 -5.62 23.21 10.60
CA GLU A 114 -4.59 23.08 11.64
C GLU A 114 -5.03 22.20 12.81
N ASP A 115 -6.31 22.25 13.20
CA ASP A 115 -6.91 21.39 14.23
C ASP A 115 -6.91 19.90 13.86
N ASN A 116 -6.96 19.59 12.56
CA ASN A 116 -6.96 18.24 12.00
C ASN A 116 -5.56 17.72 11.66
N TRP A 117 -4.53 18.57 11.73
CA TRP A 117 -3.15 18.21 11.37
C TRP A 117 -2.65 16.99 12.16
N ASN A 118 -2.81 17.02 13.48
CA ASN A 118 -2.35 15.94 14.35
C ASN A 118 -3.09 14.62 14.07
N MET A 119 -4.37 14.66 13.70
CA MET A 119 -5.14 13.46 13.35
C MET A 119 -4.64 12.84 12.03
N LEU A 120 -4.30 13.68 11.05
CA LEU A 120 -3.71 13.22 9.80
C LEU A 120 -2.34 12.57 10.03
N ILE A 121 -1.47 13.21 10.82
CA ILE A 121 -0.14 12.67 11.13
C ILE A 121 -0.25 11.38 11.95
N ALA A 122 -1.14 11.32 12.95
CA ALA A 122 -1.37 10.11 13.71
C ALA A 122 -1.82 8.94 12.81
N TRP A 123 -2.72 9.21 11.86
CA TRP A 123 -3.12 8.21 10.86
C TRP A 123 -1.94 7.74 10.01
N LEU A 124 -1.12 8.69 9.51
CA LEU A 124 0.01 8.40 8.63
C LEU A 124 1.11 7.60 9.34
N LEU A 125 1.41 7.92 10.61
CA LEU A 125 2.32 7.16 11.46
C LEU A 125 1.81 5.72 11.66
N GLN A 126 0.52 5.57 11.97
CA GLN A 126 -0.10 4.26 12.12
C GLN A 126 -0.07 3.48 10.79
N ALA A 127 -0.23 4.16 9.65
CA ALA A 127 -0.20 3.52 8.33
C ALA A 127 1.17 2.96 7.93
N VAL A 128 2.25 3.36 8.60
CA VAL A 128 3.61 2.81 8.37
C VAL A 128 3.98 1.73 9.39
N ARG A 129 3.20 1.54 10.46
CA ARG A 129 3.42 0.44 11.43
C ARG A 129 3.20 -0.92 10.76
N ALA A 130 3.91 -1.95 11.23
CA ALA A 130 3.79 -3.29 10.68
C ALA A 130 2.49 -4.00 11.11
N GLN A 131 1.90 -3.57 12.24
CA GLN A 131 0.67 -4.14 12.81
C GLN A 131 -0.32 -3.03 13.12
N GLY A 132 -1.61 -3.31 12.89
CA GLY A 132 -2.70 -2.39 13.22
C GLY A 132 -3.22 -2.59 14.65
N PRO A 133 -4.43 -2.11 14.98
CA PRO A 133 -5.46 -1.59 14.07
C PRO A 133 -5.06 -0.32 13.31
N TYR A 134 -5.53 -0.19 12.07
CA TYR A 134 -5.38 1.04 11.28
C TYR A 134 -6.72 1.76 11.21
N PRO A 135 -6.89 2.92 11.86
CA PRO A 135 -8.10 3.72 11.68
C PRO A 135 -8.35 3.99 10.19
N ILE A 136 -9.62 3.98 9.78
CA ILE A 136 -9.99 4.29 8.40
C ILE A 136 -9.96 5.81 8.24
N LEU A 137 -9.18 6.33 7.30
CA LEU A 137 -9.16 7.77 7.03
C LEU A 137 -10.30 8.12 6.07
N ILE A 138 -11.20 9.00 6.48
CA ILE A 138 -12.29 9.51 5.66
C ILE A 138 -12.02 10.98 5.39
N LEU A 139 -11.78 11.33 4.12
CA LEU A 139 -11.64 12.71 3.69
C LEU A 139 -12.99 13.21 3.17
N HIS A 140 -13.60 14.11 3.93
CA HIS A 140 -14.88 14.75 3.61
C HIS A 140 -14.68 16.20 3.19
N GLY A 141 -15.57 16.74 2.38
CA GLY A 141 -15.55 18.14 1.94
C GLY A 141 -16.28 18.33 0.62
N GLU A 142 -16.56 19.58 0.26
CA GLU A 142 -17.24 19.90 -0.99
C GLU A 142 -16.37 19.59 -2.23
N GLN A 143 -16.97 19.69 -3.41
CA GLN A 143 -16.21 19.63 -4.66
C GLN A 143 -15.16 20.76 -4.68
N GLY A 144 -13.92 20.42 -5.03
CA GLY A 144 -12.81 21.38 -5.02
C GLY A 144 -12.02 21.45 -3.71
N ALA A 145 -12.36 20.67 -2.67
CA ALA A 145 -11.62 20.61 -1.41
C ALA A 145 -10.31 19.77 -1.45
N ALA A 146 -9.80 19.39 -2.62
CA ALA A 146 -8.58 18.58 -2.80
C ALA A 146 -8.53 17.24 -2.03
N LYS A 147 -9.68 16.57 -1.83
CA LYS A 147 -9.77 15.25 -1.19
C LYS A 147 -8.94 14.19 -1.91
N SER A 148 -9.16 14.03 -3.22
CA SER A 148 -8.44 13.07 -4.05
C SER A 148 -6.94 13.37 -4.10
N THR A 149 -6.56 14.65 -4.19
CA THR A 149 -5.16 15.08 -4.16
C THR A 149 -4.49 14.74 -2.83
N THR A 150 -5.17 15.01 -1.71
CA THR A 150 -4.67 14.65 -0.37
C THR A 150 -4.49 13.13 -0.23
N ALA A 151 -5.48 12.34 -0.66
CA ALA A 151 -5.35 10.87 -0.67
C ALA A 151 -4.18 10.37 -1.52
N LYS A 152 -3.96 10.96 -2.71
CA LYS A 152 -2.81 10.64 -3.57
C LYS A 152 -1.48 10.98 -2.89
N VAL A 153 -1.36 12.15 -2.26
CA VAL A 153 -0.13 12.56 -1.57
C VAL A 153 0.24 11.57 -0.46
N LEU A 154 -0.72 11.19 0.38
CA LEU A 154 -0.49 10.20 1.44
C LEU A 154 -0.05 8.85 0.87
N LYS A 155 -0.72 8.39 -0.20
CA LYS A 155 -0.39 7.13 -0.85
C LYS A 155 0.97 7.16 -1.54
N GLU A 156 1.29 8.23 -2.26
CA GLU A 156 2.58 8.40 -2.93
C GLU A 156 3.75 8.45 -1.95
N LEU A 157 3.49 8.83 -0.70
CA LEU A 157 4.49 8.88 0.36
C LEU A 157 4.84 7.48 0.91
N ILE A 158 3.83 6.60 1.09
CA ILE A 158 4.02 5.32 1.80
C ILE A 158 3.81 4.06 0.94
N ASP A 159 2.98 4.12 -0.10
CA ASP A 159 2.68 2.98 -0.98
C ASP A 159 2.24 3.42 -2.40
N PRO A 160 3.13 4.08 -3.16
CA PRO A 160 2.83 4.51 -4.52
C PRO A 160 2.51 3.30 -5.40
N ASN A 161 1.53 3.47 -6.27
CA ASN A 161 1.04 2.42 -7.16
C ASN A 161 0.60 3.02 -8.49
N ILE A 162 0.89 2.35 -9.61
CA ILE A 162 0.49 2.78 -10.96
C ILE A 162 -1.03 3.04 -11.04
N ALA A 163 -1.83 2.29 -10.26
CA ALA A 163 -3.25 2.59 -10.03
C ALA A 163 -3.42 3.25 -8.64
N GLU A 164 -3.21 4.56 -8.60
CA GLU A 164 -3.19 5.36 -7.35
C GLU A 164 -4.55 5.35 -6.66
N LEU A 165 -5.61 5.73 -7.38
CA LEU A 165 -6.98 5.82 -6.88
C LEU A 165 -7.86 4.79 -7.59
N ARG A 166 -8.71 4.10 -6.82
CA ARG A 166 -9.63 3.07 -7.34
C ARG A 166 -11.07 3.50 -7.11
N SER A 167 -11.94 3.18 -8.06
CA SER A 167 -13.37 3.16 -7.79
C SER A 167 -13.69 2.10 -6.74
N GLY A 168 -14.84 2.23 -6.08
CA GLY A 168 -15.32 1.22 -5.14
C GLY A 168 -15.33 -0.20 -5.74
N PRO A 169 -15.00 -1.24 -4.92
CA PRO A 169 -15.06 -2.63 -5.36
C PRO A 169 -16.50 -3.06 -5.59
N ARG A 170 -16.74 -3.99 -6.52
CA ARG A 170 -18.09 -4.49 -6.80
C ARG A 170 -18.49 -5.64 -5.87
N GLU A 171 -17.49 -6.38 -5.39
CA GLU A 171 -17.65 -7.50 -4.48
C GLU A 171 -16.47 -7.60 -3.50
N THR A 172 -16.63 -8.39 -2.43
CA THR A 172 -15.59 -8.65 -1.42
C THR A 172 -14.28 -9.10 -2.04
N ARG A 173 -14.34 -9.92 -3.09
CA ARG A 173 -13.16 -10.43 -3.77
C ARG A 173 -12.31 -9.32 -4.41
N ASP A 174 -12.92 -8.31 -5.02
CA ASP A 174 -12.22 -7.17 -5.59
C ASP A 174 -11.43 -6.41 -4.52
N LEU A 175 -12.05 -6.22 -3.34
CA LEU A 175 -11.40 -5.61 -2.18
C LEU A 175 -10.21 -6.45 -1.71
N MET A 176 -10.38 -7.78 -1.59
CA MET A 176 -9.29 -8.66 -1.15
C MET A 176 -8.12 -8.67 -2.15
N ILE A 177 -8.40 -8.61 -3.45
CA ILE A 177 -7.36 -8.48 -4.47
C ILE A 177 -6.62 -7.15 -4.33
N ALA A 178 -7.33 -6.04 -4.07
CA ALA A 178 -6.72 -4.74 -3.84
C ALA A 178 -5.83 -4.77 -2.57
N ALA A 179 -6.36 -5.25 -1.44
CA ALA A 179 -5.64 -5.38 -0.18
C ALA A 179 -4.44 -6.35 -0.25
N THR A 180 -4.52 -7.37 -1.08
CA THR A 180 -3.40 -8.31 -1.28
C THR A 180 -2.28 -7.67 -2.09
N ASN A 181 -2.59 -6.76 -3.01
CA ASN A 181 -1.64 -6.16 -3.96
C ASN A 181 -1.18 -4.75 -3.60
N SER A 182 -1.70 -4.17 -2.54
CA SER A 182 -1.35 -2.85 -2.04
C SER A 182 -1.34 -2.87 -0.52
N TRP A 183 -0.42 -2.13 0.07
CA TRP A 183 -0.37 -1.90 1.51
C TRP A 183 -1.40 -0.85 1.94
N CYS A 184 -1.48 0.27 1.22
CA CYS A 184 -2.52 1.27 1.46
C CYS A 184 -3.63 1.14 0.42
N VAL A 185 -4.84 0.80 0.87
CA VAL A 185 -6.02 0.74 0.00
C VAL A 185 -6.69 2.11 0.00
N SER A 186 -6.98 2.64 -1.19
CA SER A 186 -7.62 3.95 -1.34
C SER A 186 -8.78 3.85 -2.31
N PHE A 187 -9.96 4.32 -1.89
CA PHE A 187 -11.15 4.41 -2.72
C PHE A 187 -11.58 5.86 -2.86
N ASP A 188 -11.73 6.30 -4.10
CA ASP A 188 -11.96 7.69 -4.48
C ASP A 188 -13.37 7.87 -5.03
N ASN A 189 -13.94 9.04 -4.78
CA ASN A 189 -15.25 9.45 -5.27
C ASN A 189 -16.38 8.46 -4.93
N LEU A 190 -16.40 7.97 -3.68
CA LEU A 190 -17.49 7.15 -3.18
C LEU A 190 -18.73 8.02 -2.94
N SER A 191 -19.85 7.66 -3.56
CA SER A 191 -21.14 8.31 -3.28
C SER A 191 -21.81 7.69 -2.06
N HIS A 192 -21.74 6.36 -1.91
CA HIS A 192 -22.33 5.63 -0.79
C HIS A 192 -21.51 4.39 -0.45
N LEU A 193 -21.58 3.93 0.79
CA LEU A 193 -21.07 2.62 1.20
C LEU A 193 -22.24 1.65 1.39
N THR A 194 -22.15 0.49 0.72
CA THR A 194 -23.03 -0.64 0.99
C THR A 194 -22.67 -1.29 2.33
N ASP A 195 -23.63 -1.97 2.96
CA ASP A 195 -23.41 -2.65 4.24
C ASP A 195 -22.26 -3.67 4.18
N TRP A 196 -22.25 -4.49 3.12
CA TRP A 196 -21.20 -5.48 2.93
C TRP A 196 -19.81 -4.83 2.83
N PHE A 197 -19.72 -3.66 2.18
CA PHE A 197 -18.45 -2.99 1.97
C PHE A 197 -17.98 -2.32 3.26
N SER A 198 -18.89 -1.68 4.00
CA SER A 198 -18.64 -1.13 5.34
C SER A 198 -18.09 -2.21 6.29
N ASP A 199 -18.77 -3.36 6.39
CA ASP A 199 -18.34 -4.47 7.24
C ASP A 199 -16.98 -5.05 6.82
N CYS A 200 -16.71 -5.07 5.51
CA CYS A 200 -15.41 -5.51 5.02
C CYS A 200 -14.30 -4.51 5.35
N LEU A 201 -14.55 -3.21 5.24
CA LEU A 201 -13.56 -2.20 5.62
C LEU A 201 -13.22 -2.27 7.12
N CYS A 202 -14.23 -2.45 7.99
CA CYS A 202 -14.01 -2.64 9.43
C CYS A 202 -13.16 -3.89 9.75
N ARG A 203 -13.37 -4.99 9.02
CA ARG A 203 -12.53 -6.19 9.18
C ARG A 203 -11.11 -5.98 8.65
N LEU A 204 -10.97 -5.29 7.51
CA LEU A 204 -9.69 -5.00 6.90
C LEU A 204 -8.82 -4.06 7.76
N SER A 205 -9.43 -3.10 8.46
CA SER A 205 -8.73 -2.19 9.36
C SER A 205 -8.24 -2.86 10.64
N THR A 206 -8.94 -3.88 11.12
CA THR A 206 -8.66 -4.56 12.40
C THR A 206 -7.98 -5.93 12.26
N GLY A 207 -7.89 -6.46 11.04
CA GLY A 207 -7.25 -7.76 10.77
C GLY A 207 -8.22 -8.95 10.90
N GLY A 208 -9.53 -8.70 10.86
CA GLY A 208 -10.52 -9.77 10.80
C GLY A 208 -10.35 -10.61 9.53
N GLY A 209 -10.30 -11.94 9.67
CA GLY A 209 -10.14 -12.86 8.54
C GLY A 209 -11.34 -12.81 7.60
N PHE A 210 -11.07 -12.92 6.30
CA PHE A 210 -12.07 -13.10 5.25
C PHE A 210 -11.93 -14.48 4.66
N ALA A 211 -13.04 -15.15 4.38
CA ALA A 211 -13.05 -16.43 3.72
C ALA A 211 -13.90 -16.29 2.45
N THR A 212 -13.31 -16.60 1.28
CA THR A 212 -14.02 -16.52 -0.01
C THR A 212 -13.77 -17.81 -0.78
N ARG A 213 -14.77 -18.30 -1.53
CA ARG A 213 -14.63 -19.50 -2.36
C ARG A 213 -13.59 -19.30 -3.47
N THR A 214 -12.73 -20.28 -3.68
CA THR A 214 -11.78 -20.29 -4.80
C THR A 214 -12.55 -20.48 -6.11
N LEU A 215 -12.17 -19.77 -7.18
CA LEU A 215 -12.72 -20.02 -8.52
C LEU A 215 -11.94 -21.16 -9.18
N PHE A 216 -12.66 -22.16 -9.69
CA PHE A 216 -12.17 -23.36 -10.38
C PHE A 216 -11.64 -24.52 -9.51
N SER A 217 -11.91 -24.52 -8.20
CA SER A 217 -11.92 -25.75 -7.39
C SER A 217 -13.19 -25.74 -6.55
N ASP A 218 -14.08 -26.73 -6.77
CA ASP A 218 -15.44 -26.71 -6.24
C ASP A 218 -15.51 -26.85 -4.69
N ASP A 219 -14.38 -27.13 -4.02
CA ASP A 219 -14.29 -27.44 -2.58
C ASP A 219 -13.21 -26.66 -1.78
N GLU A 220 -12.46 -25.71 -2.35
CA GLU A 220 -11.41 -24.98 -1.60
C GLU A 220 -11.82 -23.56 -1.22
N GLU A 221 -11.76 -23.24 0.07
CA GLU A 221 -11.91 -21.88 0.59
C GLU A 221 -10.57 -21.16 0.63
N THR A 222 -10.46 -20.01 -0.02
CA THR A 222 -9.30 -19.12 0.13
C THR A 222 -9.54 -18.23 1.34
N ILE A 223 -8.76 -18.45 2.40
CA ILE A 223 -8.74 -17.58 3.58
C ILE A 223 -7.77 -16.42 3.30
N PHE A 224 -8.30 -15.21 3.34
CA PHE A 224 -7.54 -13.98 3.29
C PHE A 224 -7.46 -13.38 4.70
N GLN A 225 -6.31 -13.52 5.33
CA GLN A 225 -5.97 -12.78 6.54
C GLN A 225 -5.04 -11.63 6.16
N THR A 226 -5.60 -10.43 6.06
CA THR A 226 -4.82 -9.24 5.77
C THR A 226 -5.40 -8.05 6.50
N GLN A 227 -4.51 -7.20 6.97
CA GLN A 227 -4.85 -5.94 7.61
C GLN A 227 -4.19 -4.80 6.83
N ARG A 228 -4.93 -3.73 6.52
CA ARG A 228 -4.44 -2.64 5.66
C ARG A 228 -4.93 -1.27 6.13
N PRO A 229 -4.07 -0.23 6.06
CA PRO A 229 -4.53 1.15 6.05
C PRO A 229 -5.52 1.41 4.91
N VAL A 230 -6.57 2.17 5.22
CA VAL A 230 -7.63 2.51 4.27
C VAL A 230 -7.81 4.02 4.23
N VAL A 231 -7.90 4.56 3.01
CA VAL A 231 -8.33 5.94 2.73
C VAL A 231 -9.61 5.91 1.91
N LEU A 232 -10.63 6.63 2.36
CA LEU A 232 -11.89 6.83 1.66
C LEU A 232 -12.07 8.32 1.39
N ASN A 233 -12.66 8.65 0.26
CA ASN A 233 -13.19 9.98 0.05
C ASN A 233 -14.46 9.96 -0.81
N GLY A 234 -15.20 11.06 -0.74
CA GLY A 234 -16.54 11.20 -1.30
C GLY A 234 -17.09 12.59 -1.03
N ILE A 235 -18.24 12.90 -1.63
CA ILE A 235 -18.90 14.20 -1.49
C ILE A 235 -19.97 14.14 -0.39
N GLU A 236 -20.66 13.01 -0.24
CA GLU A 236 -21.68 12.78 0.77
C GLU A 236 -21.06 12.16 2.04
N ASP A 237 -21.81 12.16 3.15
CA ASP A 237 -21.42 11.47 4.38
C ASP A 237 -21.36 9.95 4.12
N ILE A 238 -20.15 9.46 3.86
CA ILE A 238 -19.86 8.09 3.43
C ILE A 238 -20.06 7.10 4.60
N ALA A 239 -19.78 7.54 5.82
CA ALA A 239 -19.86 6.72 7.02
C ALA A 239 -21.10 7.08 7.83
N THR A 240 -22.22 6.42 7.54
CA THR A 240 -23.49 6.60 8.28
C THR A 240 -23.69 5.55 9.37
N ARG A 241 -22.90 4.47 9.37
CA ARG A 241 -22.97 3.39 10.37
C ARG A 241 -22.01 3.66 11.52
N GLY A 242 -22.50 3.55 12.76
CA GLY A 242 -21.71 3.77 13.98
C GLY A 242 -20.43 2.94 14.03
N ASP A 243 -20.49 1.67 13.64
CA ASP A 243 -19.33 0.77 13.67
C ASP A 243 -18.16 1.26 12.78
N LEU A 244 -18.46 1.83 11.61
CA LEU A 244 -17.45 2.39 10.72
C LEU A 244 -16.90 3.71 11.27
N ILE A 245 -17.78 4.59 11.75
CA ILE A 245 -17.40 5.89 12.35
C ILE A 245 -16.47 5.68 13.54
N ASP A 246 -16.79 4.74 14.44
CA ASP A 246 -15.99 4.45 15.65
C ASP A 246 -14.58 3.94 15.32
N ARG A 247 -14.37 3.44 14.10
CA ARG A 247 -13.07 2.96 13.59
C ARG A 247 -12.42 3.94 12.62
N SER A 248 -12.98 5.13 12.45
CA SER A 248 -12.54 6.10 11.44
C SER A 248 -11.98 7.38 12.06
N ILE A 249 -11.03 7.96 11.35
CA ILE A 249 -10.62 9.36 11.49
C ILE A 249 -11.29 10.12 10.35
N VAL A 250 -12.24 11.00 10.68
CA VAL A 250 -12.97 11.81 9.69
C VAL A 250 -12.35 13.21 9.66
N LEU A 251 -11.80 13.59 8.51
CA LEU A 251 -11.24 14.93 8.30
C LEU A 251 -12.12 15.72 7.34
N TYR A 252 -12.52 16.92 7.76
CA TYR A 252 -13.28 17.86 6.95
C TYR A 252 -12.31 18.86 6.30
N LEU A 253 -12.14 18.74 4.98
CA LEU A 253 -11.24 19.57 4.19
C LEU A 253 -11.98 20.83 3.74
N PRO A 254 -11.40 22.04 3.91
CA PRO A 254 -12.03 23.28 3.49
C PRO A 254 -12.06 23.40 1.96
N GLN A 255 -12.99 24.21 1.44
CA GLN A 255 -13.00 24.56 0.02
C GLN A 255 -11.75 25.39 -0.33
N ILE A 256 -11.17 25.11 -1.49
CA ILE A 256 -10.06 25.90 -2.03
C ILE A 256 -10.63 26.98 -2.93
N GLU A 257 -10.35 28.24 -2.58
CA GLU A 257 -10.65 29.43 -3.38
C GLU A 257 -10.02 29.32 -4.79
N ASP A 258 -10.70 29.80 -5.82
CA ASP A 258 -10.28 29.63 -7.21
C ASP A 258 -8.89 30.21 -7.47
N GLU A 259 -8.56 31.34 -6.84
CA GLU A 259 -7.27 32.04 -6.94
C GLU A 259 -6.12 31.27 -6.28
N SER A 260 -6.43 30.41 -5.32
CA SER A 260 -5.45 29.59 -4.58
C SER A 260 -5.18 28.24 -5.24
N ARG A 261 -5.80 27.96 -6.40
CA ARG A 261 -5.64 26.68 -7.10
C ARG A 261 -4.34 26.62 -7.88
N MET A 262 -3.71 25.45 -7.84
CA MET A 262 -2.52 25.11 -8.62
C MET A 262 -2.83 23.93 -9.55
N SER A 263 -2.18 23.90 -10.72
CA SER A 263 -2.29 22.74 -11.61
C SER A 263 -1.73 21.48 -10.96
N GLU A 264 -2.36 20.33 -11.21
CA GLU A 264 -1.94 19.04 -10.65
C GLU A 264 -0.50 18.69 -11.04
N THR A 265 -0.12 18.92 -12.30
CA THR A 265 1.25 18.68 -12.80
C THR A 265 2.30 19.47 -12.02
N GLU A 266 2.07 20.77 -11.82
CA GLU A 266 3.01 21.62 -11.09
C GLU A 266 3.07 21.23 -9.61
N PHE A 267 1.90 20.96 -9.01
CA PHE A 267 1.78 20.54 -7.63
C PHE A 267 2.58 19.26 -7.35
N PHE A 268 2.39 18.21 -8.17
CA PHE A 268 3.13 16.95 -7.98
C PHE A 268 4.60 17.07 -8.36
N ALA A 269 4.97 17.94 -9.29
CA ALA A 269 6.39 18.24 -9.54
C ALA A 269 7.07 18.85 -8.32
N ARG A 270 6.38 19.74 -7.58
CA ARG A 270 6.88 20.30 -6.32
C ARG A 270 6.92 19.23 -5.22
N PHE A 271 5.84 18.46 -5.04
CA PHE A 271 5.78 17.38 -4.05
C PHE A 271 6.90 16.37 -4.25
N ASN A 272 7.13 15.91 -5.49
CA ASN A 272 8.17 14.93 -5.80
C ASN A 272 9.58 15.41 -5.48
N ARG A 273 9.86 16.72 -5.52
CA ARG A 273 11.15 17.29 -5.10
C ARG A 273 11.35 17.22 -3.59
N ASN A 274 10.28 17.35 -2.82
CA ASN A 274 10.30 17.35 -1.34
C ASN A 274 9.95 15.99 -0.74
N ARG A 275 9.54 15.01 -1.56
CA ARG A 275 9.07 13.70 -1.08
C ARG A 275 10.10 12.95 -0.25
N SER A 276 11.39 13.01 -0.62
CA SER A 276 12.46 12.35 0.16
C SER A 276 12.62 12.94 1.55
N THR A 277 12.55 14.26 1.69
CA THR A 277 12.75 14.96 2.98
C THR A 277 11.53 14.79 3.88
N ILE A 278 10.33 14.90 3.31
CA ILE A 278 9.07 14.62 4.02
C ILE A 278 9.04 13.17 4.51
N LEU A 279 9.43 12.21 3.66
CA LEU A 279 9.47 10.80 4.04
C LEU A 279 10.48 10.57 5.16
N GLY A 280 11.71 11.08 5.05
CA GLY A 280 12.71 10.87 6.09
C GLY A 280 12.34 11.53 7.43
N ALA A 281 11.62 12.67 7.40
CA ALA A 281 11.07 13.29 8.60
C ALA A 281 9.97 12.44 9.24
N LEU A 282 9.03 11.92 8.44
CA LEU A 282 7.99 10.99 8.90
C LEU A 282 8.60 9.76 9.58
N LEU A 283 9.58 9.13 8.92
CA LEU A 283 10.22 7.91 9.42
C LEU A 283 11.08 8.15 10.66
N GLN A 284 11.51 9.38 10.92
CA GLN A 284 12.29 9.73 12.11
C GLN A 284 11.44 9.83 13.39
N ILE A 285 10.13 10.03 13.24
CA ILE A 285 9.16 10.11 14.36
C ILE A 285 8.74 8.71 14.85
N ILE A 286 8.78 7.72 13.95
CA ILE A 286 8.32 6.34 14.17
C ILE A 286 9.23 5.59 15.13
#